data_AF-A0A2N3QHR3-F1
#
_entry.id   AF-A0A2N3QHR3-F1
#
_cell.length_a   1.000
_cell.length_b   1.000
_cell.length_c   1.000
_cell.angle_alpha   90.00
_cell.angle_beta   90.00
_cell.angle_gamma   90.00
#
_symmetry.space_group_name_H-M   'P 1'
#
loop_
_entity.id
_entity.type
_entity.pdbx_description
1 polymer ?
#
loop_
_entity_poly.entity_id
_entity_poly.type
_entity_poly.pdbx_seq_one_letter_code
_entity_poly.pdbx_strand_id
1 'polypeptide(L)'
;AVPVFLSNGAHYTPVEVQFRTIAMDYWASLEHALRYKTDLPDNKHAEHAQTLLDCARSLQNVETQMQTIHRDINGAPQSGEAPHAEGLQHAIS
;
A
#
# COMPACT_ATOMS: atom_id res chain seq x y z
N ALA A 1 15.33 -4.60 17.79
CA ALA A 1 16.62 -4.31 17.13
C ALA A 1 17.32 -5.63 16.85
N VAL A 2 17.94 -5.77 15.68
CA VAL A 2 18.65 -6.99 15.27
C VAL A 2 20.16 -6.72 15.37
N PRO A 3 20.97 -7.65 15.89
CA PRO A 3 22.41 -7.44 15.98
C PRO A 3 23.08 -7.59 14.60
N VAL A 4 23.82 -6.57 14.20
CA VAL A 4 24.77 -6.61 13.07
C VAL A 4 26.18 -6.71 13.64
N PHE A 5 26.93 -7.73 13.24
CA PHE A 5 28.29 -7.94 13.73
C PHE A 5 29.31 -7.21 12.84
N LEU A 6 29.98 -6.21 13.41
CA LEU A 6 31.04 -5.44 12.78
C LEU A 6 32.39 -5.78 13.45
N SER A 7 33.50 -5.30 12.88
CA SER A 7 34.86 -5.57 13.39
C SER A 7 35.10 -5.12 14.84
N ASN A 8 34.28 -4.19 15.34
CA ASN A 8 34.32 -3.67 16.71
C ASN A 8 33.25 -4.28 17.65
N GLY A 9 32.50 -5.30 17.19
CA GLY A 9 31.49 -6.00 17.99
C GLY A 9 30.06 -5.93 17.42
N ALA A 10 29.10 -6.34 18.23
CA ALA A 10 27.68 -6.36 17.87
C ALA A 10 27.05 -4.97 18.03
N HIS A 11 26.42 -4.48 16.96
CA HIS A 11 25.64 -3.23 16.95
C HIS A 11 24.16 -3.54 16.77
N TYR A 12 23.34 -3.09 17.71
CA TYR A 12 21.88 -3.28 17.65
C TYR A 12 21.25 -2.18 16.81
N THR A 13 20.78 -2.55 15.62
CA THR A 13 20.22 -1.60 14.67
C THR A 13 18.70 -1.79 14.58
N PRO A 14 17.89 -0.72 14.57
CA PRO A 14 16.48 -0.82 14.23
C PRO A 14 16.31 -1.31 12.79
N VAL A 15 15.31 -2.15 12.56
CA VAL A 15 14.98 -2.67 11.23
C VAL A 15 13.53 -2.31 10.93
N GLU A 16 13.29 -1.76 9.76
CA GLU A 16 11.94 -1.55 9.24
C GLU A 16 11.56 -2.75 8.36
N VAL A 17 10.43 -3.39 8.67
CA VAL A 17 9.87 -4.47 7.87
C VAL A 17 8.51 -4.00 7.36
N GLN A 18 8.34 -3.98 6.05
CA GLN A 18 7.08 -3.63 5.41
C GLN A 18 6.41 -4.89 4.86
N PHE A 19 5.14 -5.10 5.20
CA PHE A 19 4.33 -6.16 4.63
C PHE A 19 3.44 -5.56 3.55
N ARG A 20 3.53 -6.11 2.33
CA ARG A 20 2.77 -5.64 1.17
C ARG A 20 2.19 -6.82 0.40
N THR A 21 1.03 -6.62 -0.20
CA THR A 21 0.50 -7.52 -1.23
C THR A 21 1.27 -7.30 -2.53
N ILE A 22 1.13 -8.25 -3.45
CA ILE A 22 1.76 -8.16 -4.77
C ILE A 22 1.24 -6.93 -5.53
N ALA A 23 -0.07 -6.61 -5.43
CA ALA A 23 -0.61 -5.45 -6.13
C ALA A 23 -0.08 -4.12 -5.56
N MET A 24 0.10 -4.03 -4.24
CA MET A 24 0.71 -2.85 -3.62
C MET A 24 2.16 -2.65 -4.04
N ASP A 25 2.95 -3.72 -4.13
CA ASP A 25 4.35 -3.65 -4.58
C ASP A 25 4.45 -3.22 -6.05
N TYR A 26 3.58 -3.78 -6.90
CA TYR A 26 3.50 -3.40 -8.30
C TYR A 26 3.12 -1.93 -8.48
N TRP A 27 2.07 -1.46 -7.80
CA TRP A 27 1.62 -0.08 -7.87
C TRP A 27 2.69 0.89 -7.33
N ALA A 28 3.29 0.59 -6.18
CA ALA A 28 4.30 1.45 -5.56
C ALA A 28 5.56 1.57 -6.43
N SER A 29 5.98 0.48 -7.08
CA SER A 29 7.11 0.50 -8.00
C SER A 29 6.88 1.46 -9.17
N LEU A 30 5.65 1.48 -9.73
CA LEU A 30 5.32 2.36 -10.85
C LEU A 30 5.09 3.82 -10.42
N GLU A 31 4.47 4.05 -9.27
CA GLU A 31 4.33 5.38 -8.68
C GLU A 31 5.70 6.01 -8.42
N HIS A 32 6.61 5.23 -7.83
CA HIS A 32 7.97 5.67 -7.59
C HIS A 32 8.67 6.03 -8.91
N ALA A 33 8.60 5.15 -9.93
CA ALA A 33 9.20 5.43 -11.23
C ALA A 33 8.64 6.71 -11.88
N LEU A 34 7.33 6.97 -11.76
CA LEU A 34 6.70 8.19 -12.25
C LEU A 34 7.22 9.42 -11.50
N ARG A 35 7.27 9.36 -10.16
CA ARG A 35 7.66 10.48 -9.30
C ARG A 35 9.08 10.98 -9.54
N TYR A 36 10.00 10.09 -9.91
CA TYR A 36 11.40 10.46 -10.16
C TYR A 36 11.70 10.77 -11.64
N LYS A 37 10.72 10.64 -12.54
CA LYS A 37 10.93 10.94 -13.96
C LYS A 37 10.78 12.43 -14.24
N THR A 38 11.91 13.10 -14.48
CA THR A 38 12.01 14.56 -14.64
C THR A 38 11.74 15.10 -16.04
N ASP A 39 11.74 14.21 -17.03
CA ASP A 39 11.74 14.51 -18.46
C ASP A 39 10.33 14.41 -19.07
N LEU A 40 9.30 14.30 -18.22
CA LEU A 40 7.92 14.22 -18.63
C LEU A 40 7.25 15.61 -18.53
N PRO A 41 6.50 16.05 -19.55
CA PRO A 41 5.69 17.26 -19.46
C PRO A 41 4.68 17.20 -18.30
N ASP A 42 4.46 18.32 -17.61
CA ASP A 42 3.59 18.40 -16.41
C ASP A 42 2.18 17.85 -16.64
N ASN A 43 1.60 18.11 -17.82
CA ASN A 43 0.28 17.60 -18.17
C ASN A 43 0.23 16.07 -18.24
N LYS A 44 1.29 15.44 -18.77
CA LYS A 44 1.42 13.98 -18.84
C LYS A 44 1.70 13.38 -17.46
N HIS A 45 2.49 14.06 -16.64
CA HIS A 45 2.70 13.65 -15.27
C HIS A 45 1.39 13.63 -14.48
N ALA A 46 0.59 14.69 -14.59
CA ALA A 46 -0.72 14.77 -13.93
C ALA A 46 -1.70 13.68 -14.44
N GLU A 47 -1.75 13.45 -15.76
CA GLU A 47 -2.56 12.39 -16.38
C GLU A 47 -2.20 10.99 -15.84
N HIS A 48 -0.91 10.67 -15.77
CA HIS A 48 -0.46 9.38 -15.26
C HIS A 48 -0.65 9.24 -13.74
N ALA A 49 -0.47 10.31 -12.97
CA ALA A 49 -0.73 10.28 -11.53
C ALA A 49 -2.21 9.99 -11.24
N GLN A 50 -3.13 10.62 -11.99
CA GLN A 50 -4.56 10.34 -11.90
C GLN A 50 -4.86 8.89 -12.30
N THR A 51 -4.27 8.41 -13.39
CA THR A 51 -4.42 7.02 -13.84
C THR A 51 -3.94 6.03 -12.77
N LEU A 52 -2.80 6.28 -12.12
CA LEU A 52 -2.30 5.45 -11.03
C LEU A 52 -3.24 5.44 -9.83
N LEU A 53 -3.86 6.57 -9.50
CA LEU A 53 -4.86 6.63 -8.42
C LEU A 53 -6.08 5.74 -8.74
N ASP A 54 -6.55 5.76 -9.99
CA ASP A 54 -7.67 4.91 -10.40
C ASP A 54 -7.27 3.43 -10.45
N CYS A 55 -6.05 3.12 -10.92
CA CYS A 55 -5.50 1.77 -10.82
C CYS A 55 -5.41 1.27 -9.37
N ALA A 56 -5.00 2.11 -8.41
CA ALA A 56 -4.95 1.70 -7.00
C ALA A 56 -6.31 1.26 -6.48
N ARG A 57 -7.38 2.01 -6.83
CA ARG A 57 -8.76 1.67 -6.47
C ARG A 57 -9.20 0.35 -7.10
N SER A 58 -8.89 0.14 -8.37
CA SER A 58 -9.20 -1.12 -9.06
C SER A 58 -8.45 -2.32 -8.47
N LEU A 59 -7.15 -2.16 -8.17
CA LEU A 59 -6.34 -3.20 -7.54
C LEU A 59 -6.89 -3.58 -6.16
N GLN A 60 -7.25 -2.59 -5.33
CA GLN A 60 -7.88 -2.84 -4.03
C GLN A 60 -9.16 -3.69 -4.15
N ASN A 61 -10.02 -3.37 -5.12
CA ASN A 61 -11.25 -4.14 -5.36
C ASN A 61 -10.95 -5.58 -5.78
N VAL A 62 -10.01 -5.77 -6.71
CA VAL A 62 -9.59 -7.10 -7.17
C VAL A 62 -9.00 -7.93 -6.02
N GLU A 63 -8.12 -7.34 -5.21
CA GLU A 63 -7.54 -8.02 -4.04
C GLU A 63 -8.61 -8.38 -3.00
N THR A 64 -9.58 -7.50 -2.76
CA THR A 64 -10.70 -7.77 -1.83
C THR A 64 -11.54 -8.96 -2.27
N GLN A 65 -11.82 -9.06 -3.58
CA GLN A 65 -12.55 -10.19 -4.16
C GLN A 65 -11.76 -11.50 -4.03
N MET A 66 -10.47 -11.49 -4.38
CA MET A 66 -9.61 -12.66 -4.23
C MET A 66 -9.48 -13.10 -2.76
N GLN A 67 -9.36 -12.14 -1.84
CA GLN A 67 -9.29 -12.42 -0.40
C GLN A 67 -10.58 -13.05 0.12
N THR A 68 -11.74 -12.62 -0.39
CA THR A 68 -13.04 -13.22 -0.08
C THR A 68 -13.10 -14.67 -0.53
N ILE A 69 -12.73 -14.96 -1.78
CA ILE A 69 -12.68 -16.33 -2.31
C ILE A 69 -11.71 -17.20 -1.50
N HIS A 70 -10.52 -16.68 -1.19
CA HIS A 70 -9.53 -17.38 -0.38
C HIS A 70 -10.08 -17.72 1.01
N ARG A 71 -10.82 -16.80 1.63
CA ARG A 71 -11.46 -17.02 2.91
C ARG A 71 -12.54 -18.11 2.83
N ASP A 72 -13.38 -18.07 1.81
CA ASP A 72 -14.48 -19.02 1.62
C ASP A 72 -13.96 -20.46 1.43
N ILE A 73 -12.84 -20.62 0.70
CA ILE A 73 -12.21 -21.93 0.48
C ILE A 73 -11.51 -22.46 1.74
N ASN A 74 -10.91 -21.57 2.55
CA ASN A 74 -10.08 -21.96 3.69
C ASN A 74 -10.79 -21.85 5.05
N GLY A 75 -12.06 -21.44 5.10
CA GLY A 75 -12.87 -21.35 6.33
C GLY A 75 -12.37 -20.33 7.35
N ALA A 76 -11.62 -19.30 6.92
CA ALA A 76 -11.07 -18.31 7.84
C ALA A 76 -12.14 -17.31 8.36
N PRO A 77 -12.18 -16.97 9.66
CA PRO A 77 -13.16 -16.03 10.19
C PRO A 77 -12.91 -14.59 9.68
N GLN A 78 -13.98 -13.80 9.58
CA GLN A 78 -13.89 -12.36 9.28
C GLN A 78 -13.33 -11.62 10.50
N SER A 79 -12.11 -11.10 10.42
CA SER A 79 -11.67 -10.03 11.33
C SER A 79 -12.46 -8.77 10.96
N GLY A 80 -13.31 -8.32 11.89
CA GLY A 80 -14.34 -7.31 11.68
C GLY A 80 -13.87 -6.04 10.98
N GLU A 81 -14.76 -5.54 10.13
CA GLU A 81 -14.65 -4.27 9.42
C GLU A 81 -14.38 -3.12 10.40
N ALA A 82 -13.28 -2.39 10.19
CA ALA A 82 -13.08 -1.12 10.88
C ALA A 82 -14.23 -0.17 10.45
N PRO A 83 -14.88 0.55 11.38
CA PRO A 83 -16.07 1.32 11.07
C PRO A 83 -15.79 2.33 9.96
N HIS A 84 -16.59 2.24 8.89
CA HIS A 84 -16.67 3.22 7.82
C HIS A 84 -16.89 4.60 8.43
N ALA A 85 -15.96 5.53 8.21
CA ALA A 85 -15.99 6.89 8.74
C ALA A 85 -17.05 7.74 8.02
N GLU A 86 -18.33 7.42 8.23
CA GLU A 86 -19.48 8.15 7.67
C GLU A 86 -20.14 9.10 8.70
N GLY A 87 -19.41 9.51 9.74
CA GLY A 87 -19.99 10.25 10.87
C GLY A 87 -19.43 11.66 11.14
N LEU A 88 -18.45 12.16 10.39
CA LEU A 88 -17.75 13.41 10.76
C LEU A 88 -18.24 14.70 10.08
N GLN A 89 -19.43 14.70 9.45
CA GLN A 89 -19.97 15.92 8.81
C GLN A 89 -20.86 16.76 9.74
N HIS A 90 -21.25 16.25 10.92
CA HIS A 90 -22.19 16.93 11.83
C HIS A 90 -21.57 17.62 13.05
N ALA A 91 -20.24 17.62 13.20
CA ALA A 91 -19.57 18.17 14.39
C ALA A 91 -18.83 19.50 14.17
N ILE A 92 -19.22 20.28 13.15
CA ILE A 92 -18.77 21.67 13.01
C ILE A 92 -19.99 22.56 12.76
N SER A 93 -20.56 23.05 13.85
CA SER A 93 -21.33 24.30 13.92
C SER A 93 -20.79 25.11 15.09
#